data_AF-A0A2V8U4M7-F1
#
_entry.id   AF-A0A2V8U4M7-F1
#
_cell.length_a   1.000
_cell.length_b   1.000
_cell.length_c   1.000
_cell.angle_alpha   90.00
_cell.angle_beta   90.00
_cell.angle_gamma   90.00
#
_symmetry.space_group_name_H-M   'P 1'
#
loop_
_entity.id
_entity.type
_entity.pdbx_description
1 polymer ?
#
loop_
_entity_poly.entity_id
_entity_poly.type
_entity_poly.pdbx_seq_one_letter_code
_entity_poly.pdbx_strand_id
1 'polypeptide(L)'
;MPLRDDLLNPIEGENPSGANLRYAPVFDKIKDARREEGEGPLGELPRDRKTADFKTVVKLAGETLATKTKDLQLGAWLTEAMLHQEGFSGLGQGLELLRGLVENFWDTLYPEMEDGDLELRAAPLEWLG
;
A
#
# COMPACT_ATOMS: atom_id res chain seq x y z
N MET A 1 1.02 -15.45 1.61
CA MET A 1 -0.42 -15.37 1.94
C MET A 1 -1.07 -14.67 0.77
N PRO A 2 -2.02 -15.33 0.07
CA PRO A 2 -2.63 -14.72 -1.11
C PRO A 2 -3.30 -13.39 -0.74
N LEU A 3 -3.34 -12.47 -1.70
CA LEU A 3 -4.12 -11.23 -1.56
C LEU A 3 -5.58 -11.56 -1.27
N ARG A 4 -6.28 -10.61 -0.63
CA ARG A 4 -7.73 -10.75 -0.44
C ARG A 4 -8.42 -10.60 -1.80
N ASP A 5 -9.45 -11.40 -2.04
CA ASP A 5 -10.20 -11.36 -3.30
C ASP A 5 -11.19 -10.18 -3.39
N ASP A 6 -11.43 -9.49 -2.27
CA ASP A 6 -12.40 -8.39 -2.14
C ASP A 6 -11.79 -6.98 -2.28
N LEU A 7 -10.50 -6.87 -2.58
CA LEU A 7 -9.79 -5.58 -2.63
C LEU A 7 -10.34 -4.62 -3.68
N LEU A 8 -10.92 -5.14 -4.76
CA LEU A 8 -11.52 -4.36 -5.84
C LEU A 8 -13.05 -4.23 -5.73
N ASN A 9 -13.66 -4.75 -4.67
CA ASN A 9 -15.08 -4.50 -4.41
C ASN A 9 -15.27 -3.03 -3.99
N PRO A 10 -16.27 -2.32 -4.54
CA PRO A 10 -16.60 -0.97 -4.06
C PRO A 10 -16.90 -0.96 -2.56
N ILE A 11 -16.50 0.11 -1.89
CA ILE A 11 -16.83 0.32 -0.48
C ILE A 11 -18.27 0.83 -0.40
N GLU A 12 -19.05 0.29 0.55
CA GLU A 12 -20.43 0.71 0.75
C GLU A 12 -20.52 2.20 1.13
N GLY A 13 -21.44 2.92 0.48
CA GLY A 13 -21.68 4.35 0.74
C GLY A 13 -21.83 5.14 -0.56
N GLU A 14 -21.73 6.46 -0.45
CA GLU A 14 -21.84 7.37 -1.59
C GLU A 14 -20.56 7.41 -2.45
N ASN A 15 -19.40 7.16 -1.84
CA ASN A 15 -18.12 7.10 -2.53
C ASN A 15 -17.62 5.65 -2.62
N PRO A 16 -17.55 5.04 -3.83
CA PRO A 16 -17.07 3.66 -3.99
C PRO A 16 -15.60 3.47 -3.57
N SER A 17 -14.83 4.57 -3.50
CA SER A 17 -13.46 4.58 -3.00
C SER A 17 -13.34 4.82 -1.49
N GLY A 18 -14.46 4.95 -0.77
CA GLY A 18 -14.47 5.17 0.67
C GLY A 18 -13.99 6.58 1.05
N ALA A 19 -13.04 6.67 1.97
CA ALA A 19 -12.57 7.94 2.53
C ALA A 19 -11.06 8.15 2.35
N ASN A 20 -10.63 9.41 2.33
CA ASN A 20 -9.21 9.76 2.36
C ASN A 20 -8.63 9.44 3.74
N LEU A 21 -7.67 8.52 3.80
CA LEU A 21 -7.03 8.08 5.04
C LEU A 21 -5.57 8.48 5.16
N ARG A 22 -5.06 9.36 4.29
CA ARG A 22 -3.63 9.73 4.22
C ARG A 22 -3.03 10.16 5.57
N TYR A 23 -3.83 10.80 6.42
CA TYR A 23 -3.42 11.27 7.75
C TYR A 23 -3.99 10.42 8.91
N ALA A 24 -4.62 9.28 8.61
CA ALA A 24 -5.17 8.41 9.62
C ALA A 24 -4.07 7.55 10.26
N PRO A 25 -4.20 7.19 11.56
CA PRO A 25 -3.17 6.40 12.28
C PRO A 25 -2.83 5.05 11.65
N VAL A 26 -3.68 4.51 10.77
CA VAL A 26 -3.41 3.26 10.06
C VAL A 26 -2.27 3.41 9.05
N PHE A 27 -2.13 4.58 8.40
CA PHE A 27 -1.01 4.87 7.50
C PHE A 27 0.32 4.88 8.26
N ASP A 28 0.35 5.52 9.43
CA ASP A 28 1.54 5.55 10.28
C ASP A 28 1.94 4.14 10.73
N LYS A 29 0.96 3.30 11.11
CA LYS A 29 1.22 1.90 11.49
C LYS A 29 1.78 1.09 10.32
N ILE A 30 1.25 1.24 9.11
CA ILE A 30 1.74 0.54 7.92
C ILE A 30 3.14 1.03 7.54
N LYS A 31 3.35 2.34 7.54
CA LYS A 31 4.65 2.96 7.26
C LYS A 31 5.70 2.52 8.29
N ASP A 32 5.33 2.46 9.56
CA ASP A 32 6.21 1.97 10.61
C ASP A 32 6.52 0.48 10.40
N ALA A 33 5.52 -0.37 10.11
CA ALA A 33 5.76 -1.79 9.82
C ALA A 33 6.67 -2.02 8.59
N ARG A 34 6.61 -1.15 7.57
CA ARG A 34 7.52 -1.17 6.42
C ARG A 34 8.95 -0.72 6.73
N ARG A 35 9.15 0.00 7.84
CA ARG A 35 10.46 0.59 8.15
C ARG A 35 11.46 -0.49 8.55
N GLU A 36 12.56 -0.52 7.83
CA GLU A 36 13.77 -1.25 8.19
C GLU A 36 14.88 -0.26 8.56
N GLU A 37 15.59 -0.56 9.63
CA GLU A 37 16.79 0.18 10.02
C GLU A 37 17.99 -0.38 9.26
N GLY A 38 18.71 0.51 8.56
CA GLY A 38 19.85 0.14 7.74
C GLY A 38 21.01 -0.47 8.52
N GLU A 39 22.02 -0.95 7.78
CA GLU A 39 23.23 -1.47 8.39
C GLU A 39 23.94 -0.38 9.20
N GLY A 40 23.99 -0.57 10.52
CA GLY A 40 24.82 0.24 11.41
C GLY A 40 26.32 0.11 11.08
N PRO A 41 27.17 0.98 11.64
CA PRO A 41 28.60 1.01 11.36
C PRO A 41 29.27 -0.37 11.46
N LEU A 42 30.23 -0.66 10.58
CA LEU A 42 31.01 -1.90 10.63
C LEU A 42 31.61 -2.09 12.03
N GLY A 43 31.21 -3.15 12.73
CA GLY A 43 31.74 -3.51 14.05
C GLY A 43 30.74 -3.45 15.21
N GLU A 44 29.56 -2.86 15.03
CA GLU A 44 28.48 -2.96 16.02
C GLU A 44 27.71 -4.28 15.84
N LEU A 45 27.62 -5.07 16.92
CA LEU A 45 26.75 -6.25 16.96
C LEU A 45 25.31 -5.82 16.68
N PRO A 46 24.57 -6.51 15.80
CA PRO A 46 23.16 -6.21 15.54
C PRO A 46 22.36 -6.57 16.80
N ARG A 47 22.16 -5.60 17.68
CA ARG A 47 21.26 -5.72 18.83
C ARG A 47 20.21 -4.63 18.65
N ASP A 48 18.96 -5.07 18.58
CA ASP A 48 17.74 -4.26 18.50
C ASP A 48 17.49 -3.45 17.21
N ARG A 49 18.03 -3.88 16.06
CA ARG A 49 17.65 -3.27 14.77
C ARG A 49 16.23 -3.63 14.39
N LYS A 50 15.45 -2.64 13.99
CA LYS A 50 14.11 -2.86 13.45
C LYS A 50 14.19 -3.44 12.04
N THR A 51 13.65 -4.64 11.85
CA THR A 51 13.38 -5.23 10.53
C THR A 51 11.97 -4.89 10.07
N ALA A 52 11.75 -4.76 8.77
CA ALA A 52 10.40 -4.61 8.23
C ALA A 52 9.52 -5.84 8.51
N ASP A 53 8.28 -5.62 8.93
CA ASP A 53 7.25 -6.64 9.12
C ASP A 53 6.25 -6.59 7.96
N PHE A 54 6.66 -7.12 6.82
CA PHE A 54 5.82 -7.17 5.62
C PHE A 54 4.56 -8.02 5.79
N LYS A 55 4.51 -8.95 6.75
CA LYS A 55 3.27 -9.69 7.05
C LYS A 55 2.22 -8.77 7.64
N THR A 56 2.64 -7.90 8.57
CA THR A 56 1.76 -6.86 9.12
C THR A 56 1.34 -5.85 8.06
N VAL A 57 2.22 -5.49 7.13
CA VAL A 57 1.88 -4.62 5.99
C VAL A 57 0.80 -5.24 5.11
N VAL A 58 0.98 -6.51 4.68
CA VAL A 58 -0.02 -7.23 3.86
C VAL A 58 -1.39 -7.25 4.55
N LYS A 59 -1.40 -7.57 5.85
CA LYS A 59 -2.64 -7.61 6.64
C LYS A 59 -3.32 -6.24 6.72
N LEU A 60 -2.61 -5.22 7.20
CA LEU A 60 -3.20 -3.91 7.47
C LEU A 60 -3.56 -3.16 6.19
N ALA A 61 -2.68 -3.17 5.19
CA ALA A 61 -2.95 -2.51 3.91
C ALA A 61 -4.11 -3.21 3.17
N GLY A 62 -4.11 -4.54 3.13
CA GLY A 62 -5.20 -5.31 2.52
C GLY A 62 -6.56 -5.08 3.20
N GLU A 63 -6.61 -5.11 4.53
CA GLU A 63 -7.85 -4.84 5.27
C GLU A 63 -8.36 -3.40 5.06
N THR A 64 -7.44 -2.43 5.06
CA THR A 64 -7.77 -1.02 4.86
C THR A 64 -8.27 -0.75 3.44
N LEU A 65 -7.64 -1.36 2.43
CA LEU A 65 -8.06 -1.29 1.02
C LEU A 65 -9.43 -1.94 0.78
N ALA A 66 -9.69 -3.08 1.41
CA ALA A 66 -10.95 -3.79 1.24
C ALA A 66 -12.13 -3.03 1.88
N THR A 67 -11.91 -2.36 3.02
CA THR A 67 -13.03 -1.92 3.88
C THR A 67 -13.16 -0.43 4.11
N LYS A 68 -12.13 0.38 3.81
CA LYS A 68 -12.11 1.80 4.22
C LYS A 68 -11.75 2.78 3.12
N THR A 69 -10.81 2.43 2.24
CA THR A 69 -10.33 3.35 1.19
C THR A 69 -9.83 2.61 -0.04
N LYS A 70 -9.91 3.22 -1.23
CA LYS A 70 -9.17 2.79 -2.41
C LYS A 70 -8.05 3.80 -2.64
N ASP A 71 -6.81 3.38 -2.38
CA ASP A 71 -5.67 4.28 -2.29
C ASP A 71 -4.43 3.68 -2.95
N LEU A 72 -3.80 4.42 -3.89
CA LEU A 72 -2.62 3.98 -4.63
C LEU A 72 -1.37 3.86 -3.75
N GLN A 73 -1.23 4.66 -2.70
CA GLN A 73 -0.11 4.53 -1.77
C GLN A 73 -0.19 3.22 -1.00
N LEU A 74 -1.39 2.86 -0.52
CA LEU A 74 -1.61 1.56 0.11
C LEU A 74 -1.44 0.41 -0.88
N GLY A 75 -1.92 0.57 -2.12
CA GLY A 75 -1.71 -0.40 -3.19
C GLY A 75 -0.22 -0.64 -3.46
N ALA A 76 0.57 0.42 -3.56
CA ALA A 76 2.02 0.32 -3.79
C ALA A 76 2.75 -0.37 -2.64
N TRP A 77 2.44 0.01 -1.39
CA TRP A 77 2.99 -0.62 -0.19
C TRP A 77 2.61 -2.09 -0.05
N LEU A 78 1.38 -2.44 -0.43
CA LEU A 78 0.93 -3.83 -0.46
C LEU A 78 1.68 -4.63 -1.53
N THR A 79 1.87 -4.06 -2.72
CA THR A 79 2.65 -4.69 -3.81
C THR A 79 4.09 -4.96 -3.42
N GLU A 80 4.78 -3.99 -2.81
CA GLU A 80 6.13 -4.18 -2.27
C GLU A 80 6.15 -5.28 -1.19
N ALA A 81 5.22 -5.26 -0.25
CA ALA A 81 5.16 -6.28 0.78
C ALA A 81 4.92 -7.69 0.20
N MET A 82 4.09 -7.80 -0.84
CA MET A 82 3.88 -9.05 -1.58
C MET A 82 5.15 -9.50 -2.31
N LEU A 83 5.91 -8.57 -2.93
CA LEU A 83 7.21 -8.88 -3.52
C LEU A 83 8.16 -9.47 -2.47
N HIS A 84 8.25 -8.89 -1.27
CA HIS A 84 9.10 -9.41 -0.20
C HIS A 84 8.63 -10.76 0.35
N GLN A 85 7.32 -11.05 0.36
CA GLN A 85 6.77 -12.31 0.90
C GLN A 85 6.75 -13.45 -0.12
N GLU A 86 6.50 -13.15 -1.40
CA GLU A 86 6.21 -14.15 -2.45
C GLU A 86 7.04 -13.96 -3.73
N GLY A 87 8.01 -13.05 -3.73
CA GLY A 87 8.85 -12.76 -4.89
C GLY A 87 8.05 -12.24 -6.08
N PHE A 88 8.46 -12.63 -7.29
CA PHE A 88 7.83 -12.16 -8.53
C PHE A 88 6.35 -12.53 -8.67
N SER A 89 5.91 -13.62 -8.06
CA SER A 89 4.48 -13.97 -8.04
C SER A 89 3.66 -12.96 -7.22
N GLY A 90 4.21 -12.50 -6.09
CA GLY A 90 3.62 -11.44 -5.29
C GLY A 90 3.63 -10.09 -6.01
N LEU A 91 4.71 -9.76 -6.72
CA LEU A 91 4.78 -8.56 -7.55
C LEU A 91 3.70 -8.57 -8.65
N GLY A 92 3.53 -9.69 -9.35
CA GLY A 92 2.50 -9.83 -10.38
C GLY A 92 1.09 -9.55 -9.83
N GLN A 93 0.74 -10.19 -8.71
CA GLN A 93 -0.53 -9.96 -8.02
C GLN A 93 -0.72 -8.50 -7.60
N GLY A 94 0.33 -7.85 -7.08
CA GLY A 94 0.28 -6.44 -6.69
C GLY A 94 0.11 -5.48 -7.88
N LEU A 95 0.76 -5.75 -9.01
CA LEU A 95 0.59 -4.97 -10.24
C LEU A 95 -0.81 -5.12 -10.82
N GLU A 96 -1.39 -6.33 -10.77
CA GLU A 96 -2.78 -6.56 -11.16
C GLU A 96 -3.75 -5.79 -10.27
N LEU A 97 -3.50 -5.74 -8.96
CA LEU A 97 -4.27 -4.92 -8.03
C LEU A 97 -4.18 -3.43 -8.36
N LEU A 98 -2.97 -2.89 -8.57
CA LEU A 98 -2.77 -1.48 -8.91
C LEU A 98 -3.50 -1.09 -10.20
N ARG A 99 -3.40 -1.95 -11.22
CA ARG A 99 -4.16 -1.80 -12.46
C ARG A 99 -5.67 -1.79 -12.19
N GLY A 100 -6.17 -2.73 -11.39
CA GLY A 100 -7.58 -2.80 -11.04
C GLY A 100 -8.08 -1.58 -10.25
N LEU A 101 -7.24 -0.99 -9.39
CA LEU A 101 -7.58 0.25 -8.68
C LEU A 101 -7.74 1.42 -9.66
N VAL A 102 -6.80 1.56 -10.59
CA VAL A 102 -6.85 2.60 -11.64
C VAL A 102 -8.07 2.41 -12.54
N GLU A 103 -8.32 1.20 -13.03
CA GLU A 103 -9.41 0.93 -13.98
C GLU A 103 -10.80 1.09 -13.36
N ASN A 104 -11.00 0.66 -12.12
CA ASN A 104 -12.33 0.60 -11.51
C ASN A 104 -12.70 1.85 -10.68
N PHE A 105 -11.71 2.61 -10.22
CA PHE A 105 -11.94 3.68 -9.24
C PHE A 105 -11.37 5.04 -9.64
N TRP A 106 -10.84 5.20 -10.86
CA TRP A 106 -10.11 6.39 -11.32
C TRP A 106 -10.63 7.74 -10.80
N ASP A 107 -11.94 7.98 -10.94
CA ASP A 107 -12.55 9.27 -10.62
C ASP A 107 -12.58 9.58 -9.11
N THR A 108 -12.58 8.54 -8.27
CA THR A 108 -12.73 8.66 -6.81
C THR A 108 -11.53 8.16 -6.02
N LEU A 109 -10.52 7.63 -6.71
CA LEU A 109 -9.33 7.00 -6.12
C LEU A 109 -8.48 8.00 -5.33
N TYR A 110 -7.86 7.54 -4.25
CA TYR A 110 -6.92 8.32 -3.47
C TYR A 110 -5.46 8.06 -3.89
N PRO A 111 -4.56 9.06 -3.83
CA PRO A 111 -4.83 10.48 -3.59
C PRO A 111 -5.73 11.10 -4.68
N GLU A 112 -6.54 12.10 -4.29
CA GLU A 112 -7.40 12.84 -5.23
C GLU A 112 -6.55 13.63 -6.24
N MET A 113 -7.13 13.93 -7.40
CA MET A 113 -6.54 14.88 -8.35
C MET A 113 -6.88 16.29 -7.90
N GLU A 114 -5.89 17.17 -7.84
CA GLU A 114 -6.08 18.58 -7.50
C GLU A 114 -6.05 19.39 -8.80
N ASP A 115 -7.19 19.91 -9.25
CA ASP A 115 -7.31 20.74 -10.47
C ASP A 115 -6.71 20.12 -11.75
N GLY A 116 -6.78 18.80 -11.87
CA GLY A 116 -6.22 18.05 -13.01
C GLY A 116 -4.72 17.74 -12.88
N ASP A 117 -4.10 18.13 -11.78
CA ASP A 117 -2.75 17.70 -11.42
C ASP A 117 -2.76 16.23 -10.97
N LEU A 118 -1.88 15.45 -11.59
CA LEU A 118 -1.71 14.02 -11.34
C LEU A 118 -0.48 13.71 -10.48
N GLU A 119 0.37 14.70 -10.16
CA GLU A 119 1.65 14.48 -9.50
C GLU A 119 1.50 13.70 -8.19
N LEU A 120 0.61 14.15 -7.30
CA LEU A 120 0.38 13.47 -6.02
C LEU A 120 -0.22 12.06 -6.18
N ARG A 121 -1.02 11.84 -7.21
CA ARG A 121 -1.66 10.55 -7.51
C ARG A 121 -0.67 9.57 -8.16
N ALA A 122 0.22 10.06 -9.01
CA ALA A 122 1.23 9.27 -9.70
C ALA A 122 2.41 8.93 -8.80
N ALA A 123 2.75 9.79 -7.83
CA ALA A 123 3.91 9.61 -6.96
C ALA A 123 4.02 8.20 -6.33
N PRO A 124 2.96 7.57 -5.78
CA PRO A 124 3.06 6.19 -5.28
C PRO A 124 3.54 5.15 -6.29
N LEU A 125 3.31 5.37 -7.59
CA LEU A 125 3.69 4.46 -8.67
C LEU A 125 5.11 4.71 -9.17
N GLU A 126 5.62 5.94 -9.06
CA GLU A 126 7.00 6.28 -9.43
C GLU A 126 8.02 5.60 -8.52
N TRP A 127 7.67 5.50 -7.23
CA TRP A 127 8.51 4.88 -6.19
C TRP A 127 8.08 3.44 -5.90
N LEU A 128 7.43 2.78 -6.86
CA LEU A 128 7.04 1.38 -6.73
C LEU A 128 8.28 0.47 -6.85
N GLY A 129 8.88 0.14 -5.70
CA GLY A 129 10.09 -0.69 -5.59
C GLY A 129 11.25 0.10 -5.01
#